data_AF-A0A3A4PQW6-F1
#
_entry.id   AF-A0A3A4PQW6-F1
#
_cell.length_a   1.000
_cell.length_b   1.000
_cell.length_c   1.000
_cell.angle_alpha   90.00
_cell.angle_beta   90.00
_cell.angle_gamma   90.00
#
_symmetry.space_group_name_H-M   'P 1'
#
loop_
_entity.id
_entity.type
_entity.pdbx_description
1 polymer ?
#
loop_
_entity_poly.entity_id
_entity_poly.type
_entity_poly.pdbx_seq_one_letter_code
_entity_poly.pdbx_strand_id
1 'polypeptide(L)' 'MSTIHAIFEDGVFRPFEPVGLPEGSEVEFEPRLVQRGGGDDNGSLARVYEILGRRFDSGESDVSARHNEHQP' A
#
# COMPACT_ATOMS: atom_id res chain seq x y z
N MET A 1 -15.76 12.27 20.45
CA MET A 1 -16.34 11.00 19.96
C MET A 1 -15.25 10.29 19.17
N SER A 2 -14.89 9.09 19.55
CA SER A 2 -13.83 8.32 18.89
C SER A 2 -14.45 7.40 17.85
N THR A 3 -14.04 7.55 16.59
CA THR A 3 -14.48 6.66 15.51
C THR A 3 -13.67 5.37 15.59
N ILE A 4 -14.35 4.23 15.62
CA ILE A 4 -13.71 2.91 15.63
C ILE A 4 -13.55 2.46 14.18
N HIS A 5 -12.31 2.18 13.77
CA HIS A 5 -12.04 1.56 12.48
C HIS A 5 -12.11 0.04 12.59
N ALA A 6 -12.90 -0.58 11.72
CA ALA A 6 -13.14 -2.01 11.71
C ALA A 6 -13.24 -2.54 10.28
N ILE A 7 -13.03 -3.84 10.13
CA ILE A 7 -13.40 -4.59 8.92
C ILE A 7 -14.73 -5.30 9.16
N PHE A 8 -15.59 -5.32 8.15
CA PHE A 8 -16.83 -6.11 8.17
C PHE A 8 -16.58 -7.46 7.49
N GLU A 9 -16.66 -8.54 8.26
CA GLU A 9 -16.41 -9.92 7.79
C GLU A 9 -17.40 -10.87 8.46
N ASP A 10 -18.06 -11.72 7.67
CA ASP A 10 -19.06 -12.69 8.12
C ASP A 10 -20.18 -12.11 9.00
N GLY A 11 -20.60 -10.86 8.72
CA GLY A 11 -21.64 -10.20 9.50
C GLY A 11 -21.15 -9.55 10.81
N VAL A 12 -19.84 -9.56 11.08
CA VAL A 12 -19.23 -9.03 12.31
C VAL A 12 -18.27 -7.88 11.99
N PHE A 13 -18.37 -6.78 12.73
CA PHE A 13 -17.39 -5.70 12.70
C PHE A 13 -16.21 -6.03 13.63
N ARG A 14 -15.03 -6.25 13.04
CA ARG A 14 -13.80 -6.55 13.76
C ARG A 14 -12.93 -5.30 13.82
N PRO A 15 -12.80 -4.64 14.98
CA PRO A 15 -11.98 -3.43 15.10
C PRO A 15 -10.50 -3.75 14.91
N PHE A 16 -9.76 -2.82 14.32
CA PHE A 16 -8.30 -2.96 14.15
C PHE A 16 -7.54 -2.72 15.45
N GLU A 17 -8.13 -1.97 16.37
CA GLU A 17 -7.55 -1.61 17.66
C GLU A 17 -8.52 -1.98 18.80
N PRO A 18 -8.00 -2.27 20.02
CA PRO A 18 -8.85 -2.51 21.18
C PRO A 18 -9.80 -1.34 21.44
N VAL A 19 -11.08 -1.66 21.61
CA VAL A 19 -12.12 -0.68 21.90
C VAL A 19 -12.28 -0.58 23.42
N GLY A 20 -12.02 0.59 24.00
CA GLY A 20 -12.14 0.85 25.43
C GLY A 20 -13.58 1.11 25.90
N LEU A 21 -14.53 0.26 25.52
CA LEU A 21 -15.93 0.37 25.95
C LEU A 21 -16.26 -0.73 26.99
N PRO A 22 -17.04 -0.43 28.04
CA PRO A 22 -17.50 -1.44 28.98
C PRO A 22 -18.31 -2.54 28.30
N GLU A 23 -18.21 -3.76 28.80
CA GLU A 23 -19.01 -4.88 28.31
C GLU A 23 -20.52 -4.58 28.48
N GLY A 24 -21.32 -4.93 27.47
CA GLY A 24 -22.76 -4.68 27.46
C GLY A 24 -23.19 -3.24 27.17
N SER A 25 -22.26 -2.37 26.75
CA SER A 25 -22.60 -1.00 26.34
C SER A 25 -23.42 -1.00 25.05
N GLU A 26 -24.55 -0.29 25.05
CA GLU A 26 -25.30 0.02 23.83
C GLU A 26 -24.54 1.07 23.01
N VAL A 27 -24.36 0.82 21.72
CA VAL A 27 -23.61 1.69 20.80
C VAL A 27 -24.45 2.01 19.57
N GLU A 28 -24.45 3.28 19.18
CA GLU A 28 -24.97 3.71 17.88
C GLU A 28 -23.85 3.59 16.84
N PHE A 29 -24.13 2.93 15.72
CA PHE A 29 -23.14 2.67 14.68
C PHE A 29 -23.64 3.16 13.32
N GLU A 30 -22.84 4.01 12.67
CA GLU A 30 -23.07 4.47 11.30
C GLU A 30 -21.97 3.90 10.39
N PRO A 31 -22.25 2.84 9.60
CA PRO A 31 -21.28 2.32 8.67
C PRO A 31 -21.00 3.34 7.58
N ARG A 32 -19.76 3.81 7.53
CA ARG A 32 -19.23 4.53 6.37
C ARG A 32 -18.30 3.60 5.63
N LEU A 33 -18.63 3.32 4.36
CA LEU A 33 -17.70 2.65 3.47
C LEU A 33 -16.49 3.56 3.28
N VAL A 34 -15.43 3.26 4.04
CA VAL A 34 -14.14 3.89 3.80
C VAL A 34 -13.66 3.27 2.49
N GLN A 35 -13.64 4.06 1.41
CA GLN A 35 -12.80 3.69 0.29
C GLN A 35 -11.41 3.56 0.89
N ARG A 36 -10.95 2.31 1.07
CA ARG A 36 -9.53 2.05 1.27
C ARG A 36 -8.92 2.85 0.14
N GLY A 37 -8.12 3.85 0.46
CA GLY A 37 -7.37 4.57 -0.56
C GLY A 37 -6.53 3.51 -1.26
N GLY A 38 -7.11 2.86 -2.26
CA GLY A 38 -6.40 2.50 -3.45
C GLY A 38 -5.87 3.85 -3.87
N GLY A 39 -4.66 4.15 -3.41
CA GLY A 39 -3.75 4.87 -4.26
C GLY A 39 -3.96 4.21 -5.60
N ASP A 40 -4.53 4.98 -6.51
CA ASP A 40 -4.58 4.65 -7.92
C ASP A 40 -3.20 4.07 -8.20
N ASP A 41 -3.09 2.74 -8.33
CA ASP A 41 -1.78 2.11 -8.55
C ASP A 41 -1.22 2.61 -9.89
N ASN A 42 -2.06 3.24 -10.71
CA ASN A 42 -1.65 4.07 -11.83
C ASN A 42 -0.65 5.17 -11.44
N GLY A 43 -0.82 5.86 -10.31
CA GLY A 43 0.12 6.88 -9.83
C GLY A 43 1.44 6.30 -9.32
N SER A 44 1.40 5.13 -8.68
CA SER A 44 2.59 4.42 -8.20
C SER A 44 3.37 3.79 -9.37
N LEU A 45 2.69 3.13 -10.31
CA LEU A 45 3.26 2.57 -11.53
C LEU A 45 3.79 3.65 -12.48
N ALA A 46 3.07 4.75 -12.68
CA ALA A 46 3.54 5.85 -13.52
C ALA A 46 4.86 6.42 -12.99
N ARG A 47 5.00 6.55 -11.68
CA ARG A 47 6.24 6.99 -11.03
C ARG A 47 7.37 5.95 -11.18
N VAL A 48 7.06 4.66 -11.08
CA VAL A 48 8.04 3.58 -11.33
C VAL A 48 8.51 3.61 -12.79
N TYR A 49 7.60 3.73 -13.76
CA TYR A 49 7.94 3.83 -15.18
C TYR A 49 8.71 5.10 -15.50
N GLU A 50 8.40 6.23 -14.85
CA GLU A 50 9.17 7.47 -14.98
C GLU A 50 10.62 7.25 -14.54
N ILE A 51 10.84 6.59 -13.40
CA ILE A 51 12.19 6.28 -12.89
C ILE A 51 12.94 5.34 -13.84
N LEU A 52 12.29 4.27 -14.30
CA LEU A 52 12.89 3.28 -15.22
C LEU A 52 13.17 3.85 -16.62
N GLY A 53 12.38 4.83 -17.06
CA GLY A 53 12.54 5.51 -18.34
C GLY A 53 13.63 6.59 -18.34
N ARG A 54 14.17 6.96 -17.17
CA ARG A 54 15.30 7.89 -17.11
C ARG A 54 16.52 7.23 -17.74
N ARG A 55 17.07 7.88 -18.75
CA ARG A 55 18.38 7.48 -19.28
C ARG A 55 19.42 7.69 -18.19
N PHE A 56 20.05 6.61 -17.76
CA PHE A 56 21.22 6.65 -16.92
C PHE A 56 22.45 6.68 -17.83
N ASP A 57 23.11 7.83 -17.91
CA ASP A 57 24.39 7.95 -18.60
C ASP A 57 25.50 7.59 -17.62
N SER A 58 25.94 6.33 -17.67
CA SER A 58 27.06 5.85 -16.87
C SER A 58 28.42 6.23 -17.46
N GLY A 59 28.46 6.81 -18.67
CA GLY A 59 29.69 7.00 -19.44
C GLY A 59 30.32 5.70 -19.96
N GLU A 60 29.71 4.54 -19.66
CA GLU A 60 30.17 3.23 -20.10
C GLU A 60 29.32 2.76 -21.29
N SER A 61 29.92 2.73 -22.48
CA SER A 61 29.32 2.09 -23.64
C SER A 61 29.44 0.57 -23.53
N ASP A 62 28.36 -0.15 -23.81
CA ASP A 62 28.34 -1.62 -23.94
C ASP A 62 28.69 -2.40 -22.65
N VAL A 63 27.95 -2.10 -21.57
CA VAL A 63 27.99 -2.85 -20.31
C VAL A 63 27.75 -4.36 -20.47
N SER A 64 27.01 -4.75 -21.52
CA SER A 64 26.72 -6.17 -21.82
C SER A 64 27.97 -6.93 -22.26
N ALA A 65 28.90 -6.30 -22.99
CA ALA A 65 30.14 -6.93 -23.42
C ALA A 65 31.10 -7.24 -22.25
N ARG A 66 31.05 -6.44 -21.18
CA ARG A 66 31.91 -6.61 -19.98
C ARG A 66 31.44 -7.72 -19.04
N HIS A 67 30.25 -8.27 -19.26
CA HIS A 67 29.67 -9.32 -18.43
C HIS A 67 30.54 -10.59 -18.34
N ASN A 68 31.34 -10.87 -19.38
CA ASN A 68 32.18 -12.06 -19.46
C ASN A 68 33.62 -11.86 -18.95
N GLU A 69 34.00 -10.64 -18.54
CA GLU A 69 35.36 -10.32 -18.10
C GLU A 69 35.70 -10.90 -16.71
N HIS A 70 34.69 -11.25 -15.92
CA HIS A 70 34.82 -11.75 -14.55
C HIS A 70 34.20 -13.14 -14.33
N GLN A 71 33.84 -13.84 -15.41
CA GLN A 71 33.37 -15.22 -15.29
C GLN A 71 34.55 -16.20 -15.39
N PRO A 72 34.75 -17.09 -14.39
CA PRO A 72 35.79 -18.11 -14.43
C PRO A 72 35.53 -19.20 -15.48
#